data_AF-A0AAN9IS48-F1
#
_entry.id   AF-A0AAN9IS48-F1
#
_cell.length_a   1.000
_cell.length_b   1.000
_cell.length_c   1.000
_cell.angle_alpha   90.00
_cell.angle_beta   90.00
_cell.angle_gamma   90.00
#
_symmetry.space_group_name_H-M   'P 1'
#
loop_
_entity.id
_entity.type
_entity.pdbx_description
1 polymer ?
#
loop_
_entity_poly.entity_id
_entity_poly.type
_entity_poly.pdbx_seq_one_letter_code
_entity_poly.pdbx_strand_id
1 'polypeptide(L)'
;MIGLIALLAAVDALSHLDGLADLDKQLVFAVFTGEAWGYLGSRRFLEELDIHSDAVHGLNHTLIEMVIEIGSVGKGLSQGVKNFFAHAEGDSSATNQIMVSLKRAKESLPSENIKIASASSSNPGIPPSSLMSFLEKNSAISGVILEDFDSVFVNEFYHSHLDDLSNVNSSTVVAAASLIARTLYMLASETEVVQDSTLAAINANVSLVEQLLGCLLNCDPGLSCELVKKYISPTSICPSHYVGVFMDEPSPKPSTGYINDVPRFVWNFLADITSIHRENNSSGCQQGCNGRDEVCVKVETDGKGVCILSSTRYVPAYSTRLKFEAGVWNVLPPNSSDKMGVVDPVWTESNWNSIGMRVYTVQNAAYDRLILFWGITLTILAYFAIAITRAFVSKTMKRD
;
A
#
# COMPACT_ATOMS: atom_id res chain seq x y z
N MET A 1 -1.72 -4.28 -5.98
CA MET A 1 -1.13 -5.25 -5.02
C MET A 1 -0.08 -6.14 -5.66
N ILE A 2 -0.31 -6.67 -6.87
CA ILE A 2 0.67 -7.58 -7.51
C ILE A 2 2.03 -6.96 -7.79
N GLY A 3 2.10 -5.72 -8.29
CA GLY A 3 3.37 -5.00 -8.45
C GLY A 3 4.16 -4.86 -7.15
N LEU A 4 3.47 -4.62 -6.02
CA LEU A 4 4.09 -4.60 -4.69
C LEU A 4 4.67 -5.97 -4.32
N ILE A 5 3.93 -7.06 -4.51
CA ILE A 5 4.43 -8.40 -4.18
C ILE A 5 5.65 -8.76 -5.04
N ALA A 6 5.62 -8.41 -6.33
CA ALA A 6 6.77 -8.59 -7.22
C ALA A 6 7.97 -7.76 -6.78
N LEU A 7 7.76 -6.52 -6.33
CA LEU A 7 8.80 -5.66 -5.77
C LEU A 7 9.41 -6.28 -4.51
N LEU A 8 8.59 -6.70 -3.54
CA LEU A 8 9.07 -7.32 -2.30
C LEU A 8 9.92 -8.56 -2.58
N ALA A 9 9.48 -9.40 -3.52
CA ALA A 9 10.23 -10.59 -3.93
C ALA A 9 11.51 -10.25 -4.72
N ALA A 10 11.53 -9.16 -5.48
CA ALA A 10 12.73 -8.68 -6.15
C ALA A 10 13.76 -8.13 -5.14
N VAL A 11 13.31 -7.39 -4.13
CA VAL A 11 14.16 -6.90 -3.03
C VAL A 11 14.73 -8.07 -2.25
N ASP A 12 13.90 -9.07 -1.91
CA ASP A 12 14.37 -10.32 -1.26
C ASP A 12 15.40 -11.05 -2.11
N ALA A 13 15.19 -11.19 -3.43
CA ALA A 13 16.17 -11.82 -4.31
C ALA A 13 17.52 -11.09 -4.32
N LEU A 14 17.49 -9.75 -4.26
CA LEU A 14 18.70 -8.93 -4.22
C LEU A 14 19.38 -8.95 -2.86
N SER A 15 18.63 -8.96 -1.75
CA SER A 15 19.20 -8.85 -0.39
C SER A 15 20.11 -10.01 0.01
N HIS A 16 20.05 -11.13 -0.71
CA HIS A 16 20.92 -12.29 -0.47
C HIS A 16 22.26 -12.21 -1.23
N LEU A 17 22.50 -11.16 -2.01
CA LEU A 17 23.75 -10.97 -2.73
C LEU A 17 24.78 -10.24 -1.87
N ASP A 18 26.01 -10.75 -1.91
CA ASP A 18 27.17 -10.03 -1.42
C ASP A 18 27.61 -8.94 -2.42
N GLY A 19 28.29 -7.90 -1.95
CA GLY A 19 28.87 -6.87 -2.82
C GLY A 19 27.90 -5.82 -3.36
N LEU A 20 26.65 -5.77 -2.89
CA LEU A 20 25.72 -4.68 -3.24
C LEU A 20 26.23 -3.28 -2.87
N ALA A 21 27.13 -3.19 -1.89
CA ALA A 21 27.78 -1.93 -1.50
C ALA A 21 28.79 -1.41 -2.54
N ASP A 22 29.24 -2.27 -3.46
CA ASP A 22 30.25 -1.96 -4.48
C ASP A 22 29.62 -1.59 -5.83
N LEU A 23 28.29 -1.47 -5.90
CA LEU A 23 27.58 -1.06 -7.11
C LEU A 23 27.84 0.42 -7.47
N ASP A 24 27.92 0.71 -8.76
CA ASP A 24 28.15 2.05 -9.31
C ASP A 24 26.96 2.99 -9.06
N LYS A 25 25.74 2.44 -8.95
CA LYS A 25 24.52 3.20 -8.62
C LYS A 25 23.82 2.66 -7.39
N GLN A 26 23.21 3.59 -6.65
CA GLN A 26 22.35 3.26 -5.53
C GLN A 26 20.96 2.83 -6.02
N LEU A 27 20.49 1.70 -5.49
CA LEU A 27 19.10 1.27 -5.65
C LEU A 27 18.24 1.82 -4.51
N VAL A 28 17.10 2.42 -4.87
CA VAL A 28 16.10 2.91 -3.92
C VAL A 28 14.78 2.23 -4.24
N PHE A 29 14.21 1.55 -3.25
CA PHE A 29 12.92 0.90 -3.37
C PHE A 29 11.85 1.74 -2.68
N ALA A 30 10.76 2.04 -3.41
CA ALA A 30 9.65 2.84 -2.90
C ALA A 30 8.32 2.09 -3.08
N VAL A 31 7.46 2.21 -2.08
CA VAL A 31 6.09 1.70 -2.10
C VAL A 31 5.15 2.87 -1.86
N PHE A 32 4.48 3.33 -2.91
CA PHE A 32 3.56 4.46 -2.82
C PHE A 32 2.14 3.99 -2.48
N THR A 33 1.60 4.52 -1.39
CA THR A 33 0.18 4.36 -1.02
C THR A 33 -0.63 5.53 -1.56
N GLY A 34 -1.88 5.28 -1.96
CA GLY A 34 -2.77 6.35 -2.44
C GLY A 34 -2.61 6.75 -3.89
N GLU A 35 -1.95 5.95 -4.72
CA GLU A 35 -1.81 6.25 -6.14
C GLU A 35 -3.18 6.31 -6.86
N ALA A 36 -4.11 5.42 -6.50
CA ALA A 36 -5.49 5.43 -7.04
C ALA A 36 -6.30 6.68 -6.62
N TRP A 37 -5.83 7.43 -5.63
CA TRP A 37 -6.47 8.65 -5.11
C TRP A 37 -5.78 9.91 -5.66
N GLY A 38 -5.23 9.82 -6.88
CA GLY A 38 -4.57 10.93 -7.54
C GLY A 38 -3.08 11.06 -7.18
N TYR A 39 -2.37 9.93 -7.12
CA TYR A 39 -0.92 9.90 -6.94
C TYR A 39 -0.46 10.48 -5.59
N LEU A 40 -1.26 10.30 -4.52
CA LEU A 40 -1.00 10.93 -3.21
C LEU A 40 0.39 10.58 -2.68
N GLY A 41 0.82 9.33 -2.81
CA GLY A 41 2.09 8.85 -2.29
C GLY A 41 3.27 9.40 -3.08
N SER A 42 3.25 9.21 -4.40
CA SER A 42 4.36 9.64 -5.27
C SER A 42 4.52 11.16 -5.30
N ARG A 43 3.43 11.93 -5.36
CA ARG A 43 3.47 13.40 -5.29
C ARG A 43 3.99 13.90 -3.97
N ARG A 44 3.50 13.35 -2.86
CA ARG A 44 3.94 13.75 -1.53
C ARG A 44 5.41 13.41 -1.32
N PHE A 45 5.86 12.23 -1.77
CA PHE A 45 7.28 11.87 -1.73
C PHE A 45 8.17 12.87 -2.47
N LEU A 46 7.77 13.32 -3.65
CA LEU A 46 8.52 14.31 -4.42
C LEU A 46 8.53 15.70 -3.74
N GLU A 47 7.41 16.12 -3.15
CA GLU A 47 7.34 17.35 -2.35
C GLU A 47 8.26 17.27 -1.11
N GLU A 48 8.27 16.13 -0.42
CA GLU A 48 9.14 15.90 0.74
C GLU A 48 10.63 15.98 0.36
N LEU A 49 11.00 15.54 -0.86
CA LEU A 49 12.35 15.72 -1.42
C LEU A 49 12.68 17.18 -1.72
N ASP A 50 11.73 18.00 -2.17
CA ASP A 50 11.96 19.42 -2.41
C ASP A 50 12.19 20.19 -1.11
N ILE A 51 11.40 19.88 -0.08
CA ILE A 51 11.51 20.54 1.23
C ILE A 51 12.59 19.92 2.12
N HIS A 52 13.27 18.87 1.64
CA HIS A 52 14.35 18.17 2.34
C HIS A 52 13.94 17.69 3.75
N SER A 53 12.77 17.09 3.86
CA SER A 53 12.28 16.65 5.17
C SER A 53 13.05 15.46 5.72
N ASP A 54 12.92 15.23 7.03
CA ASP A 54 13.51 14.08 7.72
C ASP A 54 13.02 12.73 7.15
N ALA A 55 11.84 12.70 6.51
CA ALA A 55 11.24 11.48 5.97
C ALA A 55 12.04 10.91 4.78
N VAL A 56 12.75 11.77 4.06
CA VAL A 56 13.53 11.44 2.85
C VAL A 56 15.02 11.76 3.02
N HIS A 57 15.47 11.95 4.26
CA HIS A 57 16.86 12.28 4.56
C HIS A 57 17.83 11.26 3.92
N GLY A 58 18.79 11.77 3.16
CA GLY A 58 19.77 10.96 2.44
C GLY A 58 19.44 10.74 0.96
N LEU A 59 18.26 11.16 0.52
CA LEU A 59 17.88 11.18 -0.90
C LEU A 59 17.95 12.60 -1.46
N ASN A 60 18.30 12.70 -2.74
CA ASN A 60 18.29 13.94 -3.50
C ASN A 60 17.62 13.70 -4.85
N HIS A 61 16.53 14.44 -5.13
CA HIS A 61 15.75 14.27 -6.35
C HIS A 61 16.57 14.52 -7.62
N THR A 62 17.64 15.34 -7.57
CA THR A 62 18.48 15.61 -8.75
C THR A 62 19.37 14.44 -9.13
N LEU A 63 19.54 13.45 -8.25
CA LEU A 63 20.34 12.24 -8.50
C LEU A 63 19.51 11.08 -9.06
N ILE A 64 18.19 11.25 -9.15
CA ILE A 64 17.29 10.23 -9.70
C ILE A 64 17.43 10.27 -11.23
N GLU A 65 18.07 9.26 -11.79
CA GLU A 65 18.25 9.13 -13.25
C GLU A 65 17.19 8.24 -13.89
N MET A 66 16.92 7.09 -13.27
CA MET A 66 16.05 6.05 -13.79
C MET A 66 14.98 5.65 -12.79
N VAL A 67 13.74 5.48 -13.26
CA VAL A 67 12.63 4.96 -12.48
C VAL A 67 12.07 3.72 -13.18
N ILE A 68 12.01 2.60 -12.45
CA ILE A 68 11.37 1.37 -12.94
C ILE A 68 10.18 1.08 -12.02
N GLU A 69 8.98 1.09 -12.58
CA GLU A 69 7.76 0.77 -11.86
C GLU A 69 7.23 -0.61 -12.26
N ILE A 70 6.70 -1.34 -11.29
CA ILE A 70 6.09 -2.66 -11.52
C ILE A 70 4.58 -2.48 -11.36
N GLY A 71 3.84 -2.65 -12.45
CA GLY A 71 2.40 -2.53 -12.48
C GLY A 71 1.68 -3.87 -12.24
N SER A 72 0.72 -4.16 -13.10
CA SER A 72 0.00 -5.42 -13.17
C SER A 72 0.87 -6.45 -13.87
N VAL A 73 1.43 -7.40 -13.13
CA VAL A 73 2.29 -8.47 -13.70
C VAL A 73 1.75 -9.87 -13.40
N GLY A 74 0.49 -9.96 -13.00
CA GLY A 74 -0.12 -11.17 -12.46
C GLY A 74 -0.91 -12.01 -13.46
N LYS A 75 -1.21 -11.47 -14.64
CA LYS A 75 -2.08 -12.12 -15.64
C LYS A 75 -1.43 -12.30 -17.01
N GLY A 76 -0.11 -12.11 -17.11
CA GLY A 76 0.63 -12.20 -18.38
C GLY A 76 0.78 -13.61 -18.97
N LEU A 77 0.21 -14.66 -18.36
CA LEU A 77 0.36 -16.04 -18.84
C LEU A 77 -0.60 -16.33 -19.99
N SER A 78 -0.06 -16.60 -21.16
CA SER A 78 -0.83 -17.06 -22.32
C SER A 78 -0.09 -18.20 -23.03
N GLN A 79 -0.78 -19.34 -23.22
CA GLN A 79 -0.22 -20.53 -23.90
C GLN A 79 1.14 -20.99 -23.35
N GLY A 80 1.35 -20.86 -22.02
CA GLY A 80 2.61 -21.23 -21.36
C GLY A 80 3.73 -20.20 -21.49
N VAL A 81 3.50 -19.07 -22.15
CA VAL A 81 4.45 -17.94 -22.26
C VAL A 81 4.03 -16.84 -21.29
N LYS A 82 4.99 -16.31 -20.53
CA LYS A 82 4.78 -15.18 -19.63
C LYS A 82 5.09 -13.89 -20.38
N ASN A 83 4.07 -13.15 -20.76
CA ASN A 83 4.17 -11.95 -21.59
C ASN A 83 4.18 -10.71 -20.70
N PHE A 84 5.15 -9.83 -20.95
CA PHE A 84 5.24 -8.52 -20.33
C PHE A 84 5.51 -7.44 -21.39
N PHE A 85 5.03 -6.24 -21.10
CA PHE A 85 5.19 -5.04 -21.91
C PHE A 85 5.88 -3.97 -21.09
N ALA A 86 6.91 -3.38 -21.69
CA ALA A 86 7.63 -2.26 -21.14
C ALA A 86 7.05 -0.98 -21.73
N HIS A 87 6.34 -0.22 -20.90
CA HIS A 87 5.79 1.09 -21.24
C HIS A 87 6.78 2.17 -20.85
N ALA A 88 7.11 3.06 -21.78
CA ALA A 88 8.02 4.16 -21.54
C ALA A 88 7.51 5.42 -22.22
N GLU A 89 7.79 6.58 -21.61
CA GLU A 89 7.50 7.86 -22.21
C GLU A 89 8.76 8.43 -22.86
N GLY A 90 8.70 8.67 -24.17
CA GLY A 90 9.82 9.17 -24.96
C GLY A 90 10.92 8.14 -25.26
N ASP A 91 11.82 8.52 -26.16
CA ASP A 91 12.99 7.74 -26.54
C ASP A 91 14.25 8.42 -25.99
N SER A 92 14.77 7.90 -24.87
CA SER A 92 15.98 8.42 -24.21
C SER A 92 17.06 7.35 -24.13
N SER A 93 18.32 7.76 -23.98
CA SER A 93 19.43 6.83 -23.77
C SER A 93 19.20 5.94 -22.54
N ALA A 94 18.65 6.50 -21.46
CA ALA A 94 18.36 5.76 -20.24
C ALA A 94 17.22 4.75 -20.42
N THR A 95 16.13 5.12 -21.13
CA THR A 95 15.06 4.17 -21.48
C THR A 95 15.59 3.02 -22.33
N ASN A 96 16.46 3.31 -23.30
CA ASN A 96 17.10 2.29 -24.12
C ASN A 96 17.99 1.35 -23.30
N GLN A 97 18.75 1.88 -22.34
CA GLN A 97 19.55 1.08 -21.41
C GLN A 97 18.66 0.16 -20.56
N ILE A 98 17.55 0.66 -20.00
CA ILE A 98 16.59 -0.15 -19.26
C ILE A 98 16.05 -1.29 -20.15
N MET A 99 15.67 -0.99 -21.39
CA MET A 99 15.17 -1.98 -22.35
C MET A 99 16.21 -3.04 -22.73
N VAL A 100 17.48 -2.66 -22.88
CA VAL A 100 18.59 -3.60 -23.13
C VAL A 100 18.80 -4.51 -21.92
N SER A 101 18.84 -3.94 -20.71
CA SER A 101 18.98 -4.69 -19.46
C SER A 101 17.81 -5.66 -19.24
N LEU A 102 16.57 -5.25 -19.54
CA LEU A 102 15.39 -6.12 -19.50
C LEU A 102 15.51 -7.31 -20.46
N LYS A 103 15.96 -7.08 -21.69
CA LYS A 103 16.18 -8.16 -22.69
C LYS A 103 17.28 -9.12 -22.24
N ARG A 104 18.38 -8.60 -21.71
CA ARG A 104 19.48 -9.42 -21.16
C ARG A 104 19.03 -10.21 -19.93
N ALA A 105 18.24 -9.60 -19.04
CA ALA A 105 17.68 -10.27 -17.87
C ALA A 105 16.78 -11.44 -18.29
N LYS A 106 15.92 -11.21 -19.30
CA LYS A 106 15.11 -12.26 -19.91
C LYS A 106 15.97 -13.40 -20.48
N GLU A 107 17.03 -13.09 -21.22
CA GLU A 107 17.94 -14.10 -21.80
C GLU A 107 18.62 -14.95 -20.72
N SER A 108 18.92 -14.36 -19.56
CA SER A 108 19.48 -15.07 -18.41
C SER A 108 18.45 -15.97 -17.68
N LEU A 109 17.16 -15.87 -17.98
CA LEU A 109 16.05 -16.62 -17.38
C LEU A 109 15.36 -17.58 -18.38
N PRO A 110 16.09 -18.51 -19.03
CA PRO A 110 15.52 -19.36 -20.07
C PRO A 110 14.43 -20.30 -19.55
N SER A 111 14.49 -20.71 -18.28
CA SER A 111 13.49 -21.58 -17.63
C SER A 111 12.13 -20.91 -17.46
N GLU A 112 12.07 -19.57 -17.46
CA GLU A 112 10.84 -18.85 -17.15
C GLU A 112 9.92 -18.64 -18.37
N ASN A 113 10.39 -18.92 -19.59
CA ASN A 113 9.66 -18.70 -20.85
C ASN A 113 9.01 -17.30 -20.95
N ILE A 114 9.83 -16.27 -20.70
CA ILE A 114 9.41 -14.88 -20.69
C ILE A 114 9.48 -14.28 -22.10
N LYS A 115 8.42 -13.57 -22.50
CA LYS A 115 8.41 -12.66 -23.64
C LYS A 115 8.27 -11.24 -23.12
N ILE A 116 9.22 -10.40 -23.47
CA ILE A 116 9.17 -8.95 -23.20
C ILE A 116 9.17 -8.18 -24.51
N ALA A 117 8.28 -7.21 -24.62
CA ALA A 117 8.17 -6.30 -25.75
C ALA A 117 8.05 -4.85 -25.26
N SER A 118 8.45 -3.89 -26.09
CA SER A 118 8.04 -2.50 -25.88
C SER A 118 6.54 -2.38 -26.14
N ALA A 119 5.85 -1.58 -25.33
CA ALA A 119 4.45 -1.25 -25.57
C ALA A 119 4.27 -0.54 -26.92
N SER A 120 3.09 -0.66 -27.51
CA SER A 120 2.77 -0.09 -28.82
C SER A 120 2.90 1.43 -28.80
N SER A 121 3.55 1.99 -29.83
CA SER A 121 3.62 3.45 -30.03
C SER A 121 2.27 4.08 -30.39
N SER A 122 1.23 3.27 -30.62
CA SER A 122 -0.15 3.74 -30.78
C SER A 122 -0.85 4.08 -29.47
N ASN A 123 -0.27 3.70 -28.32
CA ASN A 123 -0.84 4.03 -27.02
C ASN A 123 -0.76 5.55 -26.78
N PRO A 124 -1.71 6.14 -26.02
CA PRO A 124 -1.76 7.58 -25.78
C PRO A 124 -0.62 8.10 -24.87
N GLY A 125 0.18 7.21 -24.31
CA GLY A 125 1.26 7.49 -23.36
C GLY A 125 1.53 6.26 -22.50
N ILE A 126 2.17 6.48 -21.36
CA ILE A 126 2.30 5.46 -20.31
C ILE A 126 0.97 5.24 -19.57
N PRO A 127 0.71 4.04 -19.03
CA PRO A 127 -0.47 3.80 -18.21
C PRO A 127 -0.42 4.60 -16.89
N PRO A 128 -1.57 4.86 -16.25
CA PRO A 128 -1.64 5.54 -14.96
C PRO A 128 -0.74 4.89 -13.92
N SER A 129 0.27 5.63 -13.45
CA SER A 129 1.38 5.10 -12.67
C SER A 129 2.09 6.20 -11.91
N SER A 130 2.84 5.82 -10.87
CA SER A 130 3.64 6.74 -10.06
C SER A 130 4.68 7.46 -10.93
N LEU A 131 5.19 6.81 -11.98
CA LEU A 131 6.12 7.37 -12.95
C LEU A 131 5.62 8.67 -13.57
N MET A 132 4.31 8.85 -13.76
CA MET A 132 3.73 10.11 -14.24
C MET A 132 4.10 11.30 -13.34
N SER A 133 4.09 11.11 -12.02
CA SER A 133 4.49 12.16 -11.06
C SER A 133 5.96 12.51 -11.18
N PHE A 134 6.84 11.51 -11.39
CA PHE A 134 8.27 11.72 -11.56
C PHE A 134 8.59 12.46 -12.86
N LEU A 135 7.95 12.08 -13.97
CA LEU A 135 8.15 12.72 -15.27
C LEU A 135 7.63 14.16 -15.31
N GLU A 136 6.49 14.43 -14.66
CA GLU A 136 5.97 15.80 -14.52
C GLU A 136 6.90 16.66 -13.65
N LYS A 137 7.49 16.07 -12.60
CA LYS A 137 8.42 16.76 -11.70
C LYS A 137 9.74 17.11 -12.38
N ASN A 138 10.31 16.19 -13.15
CA ASN A 138 11.57 16.39 -13.85
C ASN A 138 11.60 15.58 -15.15
N SER A 139 11.52 16.27 -16.28
CA SER A 139 11.53 15.66 -17.61
C SER A 139 12.88 15.03 -18.00
N ALA A 140 13.94 15.20 -17.22
CA ALA A 140 15.20 14.50 -17.41
C ALA A 140 15.18 13.07 -16.85
N ILE A 141 14.25 12.77 -15.93
CA ILE A 141 14.05 11.40 -15.43
C ILE A 141 13.53 10.55 -16.57
N SER A 142 14.12 9.38 -16.75
CA SER A 142 13.61 8.37 -17.67
C SER A 142 13.07 7.19 -16.89
N GLY A 143 12.06 6.52 -17.43
CA GLY A 143 11.52 5.36 -16.75
C GLY A 143 10.73 4.42 -17.60
N VAL A 144 10.54 3.22 -17.05
CA VAL A 144 9.81 2.12 -17.67
C VAL A 144 8.85 1.52 -16.65
N ILE A 145 7.62 1.25 -17.08
CA ILE A 145 6.64 0.50 -16.32
C ILE A 145 6.54 -0.89 -16.93
N LEU A 146 6.74 -1.92 -16.10
CA LEU A 146 6.53 -3.30 -16.51
C LEU A 146 5.08 -3.71 -16.23
N GLU A 147 4.35 -4.06 -17.30
CA GLU A 147 2.95 -4.46 -17.28
C GLU A 147 2.73 -5.81 -17.97
N ASP A 148 1.59 -6.45 -17.72
CA ASP A 148 1.14 -7.68 -18.38
C ASP A 148 0.23 -7.42 -19.59
N PHE A 149 0.03 -6.15 -19.93
CA PHE A 149 -0.80 -5.72 -21.05
C PHE A 149 -0.10 -4.68 -21.94
N ASP A 150 -0.48 -4.66 -23.22
CA ASP A 150 0.02 -3.68 -24.19
C ASP A 150 -0.79 -2.39 -24.19
N SER A 151 -2.11 -2.46 -24.37
CA SER A 151 -2.96 -1.26 -24.53
C SER A 151 -4.16 -1.24 -23.59
N VAL A 152 -4.67 -2.39 -23.19
CA VAL A 152 -5.86 -2.54 -22.34
C VAL A 152 -5.56 -3.54 -21.24
N PHE A 153 -5.93 -3.22 -20.00
CA PHE A 153 -5.77 -4.12 -18.87
C PHE A 153 -6.29 -5.53 -19.18
N VAL A 154 -5.46 -6.54 -18.87
CA VAL A 154 -5.89 -7.95 -18.88
C VAL A 154 -6.79 -8.26 -17.66
N ASN A 155 -6.67 -7.46 -16.60
CA ASN A 155 -7.51 -7.59 -15.41
C ASN A 155 -8.92 -7.01 -15.63
N GLU A 156 -9.93 -7.88 -15.66
CA GLU A 156 -11.35 -7.49 -15.78
C GLU A 156 -11.95 -6.96 -14.47
N PHE A 157 -11.28 -7.18 -13.34
CA PHE A 157 -11.76 -6.84 -12.00
C PHE A 157 -10.96 -5.68 -11.37
N TYR A 158 -10.26 -4.87 -12.16
CA TYR A 158 -9.43 -3.77 -11.66
C TYR A 158 -10.15 -2.91 -10.59
N HIS A 159 -9.56 -2.83 -9.38
CA HIS A 159 -10.12 -2.15 -8.19
C HIS A 159 -11.50 -2.65 -7.70
N SER A 160 -11.90 -3.87 -8.07
CA SER A 160 -13.10 -4.52 -7.56
C SER A 160 -12.78 -5.44 -6.38
N HIS A 161 -13.80 -5.72 -5.57
CA HIS A 161 -13.75 -6.79 -4.54
C HIS A 161 -13.54 -8.20 -5.12
N LEU A 162 -13.73 -8.37 -6.43
CA LEU A 162 -13.48 -9.62 -7.17
C LEU A 162 -12.02 -9.75 -7.64
N ASP A 163 -11.18 -8.74 -7.42
CA ASP A 163 -9.75 -8.79 -7.73
C ASP A 163 -8.98 -9.52 -6.62
N ASP A 164 -9.21 -10.82 -6.53
CA ASP A 164 -8.68 -11.68 -5.48
C ASP A 164 -7.55 -12.60 -5.97
N LEU A 165 -7.08 -13.48 -5.09
CA LEU A 165 -6.03 -14.46 -5.38
C LEU A 165 -6.35 -15.36 -6.60
N SER A 166 -7.61 -15.67 -6.87
CA SER A 166 -8.01 -16.52 -8.00
C SER A 166 -7.79 -15.84 -9.35
N ASN A 167 -7.68 -14.52 -9.35
CA ASN A 167 -7.50 -13.70 -10.54
C ASN A 167 -6.03 -13.61 -11.00
N VAL A 168 -5.09 -14.21 -10.26
CA VAL A 168 -3.65 -13.98 -10.35
C VAL A 168 -2.88 -15.29 -10.56
N ASN A 169 -1.82 -15.26 -11.36
CA ASN A 169 -0.92 -16.38 -11.58
C ASN A 169 0.43 -16.18 -10.85
N SER A 170 0.70 -16.98 -9.81
CA SER A 170 1.92 -16.85 -9.01
C SER A 170 3.21 -16.96 -9.83
N SER A 171 3.25 -17.85 -10.82
CA SER A 171 4.44 -18.04 -11.67
C SER A 171 4.78 -16.82 -12.52
N THR A 172 3.78 -16.00 -12.90
CA THR A 172 4.03 -14.73 -13.60
C THR A 172 4.65 -13.69 -12.67
N VAL A 173 4.21 -13.64 -11.41
CA VAL A 173 4.76 -12.74 -10.39
C VAL A 173 6.21 -13.10 -10.07
N VAL A 174 6.53 -14.39 -9.92
CA VAL A 174 7.91 -14.88 -9.73
C VAL A 174 8.81 -14.48 -10.90
N ALA A 175 8.33 -14.67 -12.13
CA ALA A 175 9.08 -14.32 -13.33
C ALA A 175 9.33 -12.81 -13.42
N ALA A 176 8.32 -11.98 -13.14
CA ALA A 176 8.45 -10.52 -13.14
C ALA A 176 9.42 -10.05 -12.05
N ALA A 177 9.31 -10.57 -10.83
CA ALA A 177 10.21 -10.24 -9.73
C ALA A 177 11.68 -10.59 -10.04
N SER A 178 11.92 -11.80 -10.59
CA SER A 178 13.27 -12.24 -10.98
C SER A 178 13.82 -11.40 -12.14
N LEU A 179 12.98 -11.07 -13.12
CA LEU A 179 13.33 -10.23 -14.26
C LEU A 179 13.75 -8.82 -13.79
N ILE A 180 12.97 -8.22 -12.89
CA ILE A 180 13.26 -6.89 -12.35
C ILE A 180 14.51 -6.91 -11.47
N ALA A 181 14.66 -7.88 -10.56
CA ALA A 181 15.84 -7.99 -9.72
C ALA A 181 17.14 -8.04 -10.55
N ARG A 182 17.19 -8.90 -11.57
CA ARG A 182 18.35 -8.98 -12.47
C ARG A 182 18.57 -7.71 -13.28
N THR A 183 17.48 -7.08 -13.73
CA THR A 183 17.54 -5.81 -14.48
C THR A 183 18.15 -4.70 -13.60
N LEU A 184 17.69 -4.56 -12.36
CA LEU A 184 18.19 -3.56 -11.42
C LEU A 184 19.67 -3.79 -11.10
N TYR A 185 20.06 -5.04 -10.87
CA TYR A 185 21.46 -5.39 -10.64
C TYR A 185 22.35 -4.93 -11.81
N MET A 186 21.97 -5.26 -13.05
CA MET A 186 22.74 -4.87 -14.24
C MET A 186 22.79 -3.36 -14.45
N LEU A 187 21.69 -2.64 -14.19
CA LEU A 187 21.67 -1.18 -14.32
C LEU A 187 22.52 -0.49 -13.25
N ALA A 188 22.69 -1.13 -12.08
CA ALA A 188 23.49 -0.59 -11.00
C ALA A 188 25.00 -0.92 -11.12
N SER A 189 25.39 -1.91 -11.92
CA SER A 189 26.79 -2.35 -12.10
C SER A 189 27.47 -1.78 -13.35
N GLU A 190 27.18 -0.53 -13.78
CA GLU A 190 27.51 0.10 -15.09
C GLU A 190 28.77 -0.37 -15.85
N THR A 191 29.84 -0.79 -15.15
CA THR A 191 31.19 -0.98 -15.69
C THR A 191 31.65 -2.43 -15.90
N GLU A 192 30.99 -3.45 -15.36
CA GLU A 192 31.41 -4.84 -15.55
C GLU A 192 30.41 -5.66 -16.37
N VAL A 193 30.91 -6.49 -17.29
CA VAL A 193 30.10 -7.55 -17.90
C VAL A 193 29.64 -8.45 -16.77
N VAL A 194 28.42 -8.22 -16.28
CA VAL A 194 27.85 -9.02 -15.21
C VAL A 194 27.90 -10.48 -15.64
N GLN A 195 28.60 -11.29 -14.85
CA GLN A 195 28.79 -12.70 -15.12
C GLN A 195 27.44 -13.43 -15.03
N ASP A 196 27.19 -14.34 -15.96
CA ASP A 196 25.95 -15.12 -16.00
C ASP A 196 25.74 -15.94 -14.71
N SER A 197 26.83 -16.32 -14.03
CA SER A 197 26.81 -16.99 -12.72
C SER A 197 26.19 -16.12 -11.63
N THR A 198 26.52 -14.82 -11.59
CA THR A 198 25.93 -13.86 -10.65
C THR A 198 24.45 -13.68 -10.93
N LEU A 199 24.08 -13.48 -12.20
CA LEU A 199 22.67 -13.38 -12.58
C LEU A 199 21.89 -14.65 -12.23
N ALA A 200 22.49 -15.83 -12.41
CA ALA A 200 21.87 -17.11 -12.08
C ALA A 200 21.59 -17.27 -10.57
N ALA A 201 22.29 -16.55 -9.69
CA ALA A 201 22.00 -16.53 -8.25
C ALA A 201 20.77 -15.66 -7.90
N ILE A 202 20.42 -14.69 -8.76
CA ILE A 202 19.33 -13.74 -8.52
C ILE A 202 18.01 -14.33 -9.02
N ASN A 203 17.24 -14.95 -8.12
CA ASN A 203 15.90 -15.46 -8.43
C ASN A 203 14.94 -15.14 -7.30
N ALA A 204 13.72 -14.75 -7.66
CA ALA A 204 12.65 -14.58 -6.69
C ALA A 204 12.30 -15.92 -6.06
N ASN A 205 12.18 -15.94 -4.73
CA ASN A 205 11.79 -17.13 -3.99
C ASN A 205 10.31 -17.44 -4.24
N VAL A 206 10.04 -18.58 -4.89
CA VAL A 206 8.68 -19.04 -5.24
C VAL A 206 7.79 -19.15 -4.00
N SER A 207 8.30 -19.74 -2.93
CA SER A 207 7.55 -19.93 -1.68
C SER A 207 7.22 -18.59 -1.02
N LEU A 208 8.14 -17.63 -1.06
CA LEU A 208 7.88 -16.27 -0.56
C LEU A 208 6.76 -15.59 -1.37
N VAL A 209 6.80 -15.67 -2.69
CA VAL A 209 5.75 -15.08 -3.55
C VAL A 209 4.39 -15.71 -3.26
N GLU A 210 4.31 -17.03 -3.16
CA GLU A 210 3.07 -17.74 -2.84
C GLU A 210 2.53 -17.38 -1.46
N GLN A 211 3.42 -17.27 -0.46
CA GLN A 211 3.04 -16.81 0.87
C GLN A 211 2.53 -15.36 0.84
N LEU A 212 3.26 -14.43 0.21
CA LEU A 212 2.84 -13.03 0.08
C LEU A 212 1.47 -12.92 -0.61
N LEU A 213 1.25 -13.67 -1.68
CA LEU A 213 -0.05 -13.75 -2.37
C LEU A 213 -1.15 -14.24 -1.43
N GLY A 214 -0.92 -15.34 -0.71
CA GLY A 214 -1.88 -15.89 0.24
C GLY A 214 -2.18 -14.97 1.43
N CYS A 215 -1.17 -14.24 1.92
CA CYS A 215 -1.32 -13.33 3.05
C CYS A 215 -2.00 -12.01 2.66
N LEU A 216 -1.70 -11.49 1.47
CA LEU A 216 -2.10 -10.14 1.06
C LEU A 216 -3.32 -10.10 0.14
N LEU A 217 -3.74 -11.22 -0.47
CA LEU A 217 -4.90 -11.25 -1.38
C LEU A 217 -6.04 -12.17 -0.94
N ASN A 218 -5.94 -12.76 0.24
CA ASN A 218 -6.96 -13.66 0.77
C ASN A 218 -7.26 -13.35 2.24
N CYS A 219 -8.42 -13.79 2.72
CA CYS A 219 -8.81 -13.69 4.13
C CYS A 219 -8.49 -14.96 4.93
N ASP A 220 -8.15 -16.07 4.28
CA ASP A 220 -7.83 -17.33 4.94
C ASP A 220 -6.52 -17.94 4.37
N PRO A 221 -5.40 -17.94 5.13
CA PRO A 221 -5.26 -17.37 6.48
C PRO A 221 -5.15 -15.83 6.50
N GLY A 222 -4.99 -15.19 5.33
CA GLY A 222 -4.78 -13.75 5.20
C GLY A 222 -3.61 -13.23 6.04
N LEU A 223 -3.79 -12.08 6.70
CA LEU A 223 -2.79 -11.48 7.58
C LEU A 223 -2.45 -12.33 8.81
N SER A 224 -3.22 -13.39 9.10
CA SER A 224 -2.88 -14.36 10.16
C SER A 224 -1.85 -15.41 9.72
N CYS A 225 -1.32 -15.32 8.51
CA CYS A 225 -0.24 -16.20 8.04
C CYS A 225 1.06 -16.00 8.86
N GLU A 226 1.90 -17.04 8.90
CA GLU A 226 3.15 -17.03 9.65
C GLU A 226 4.12 -15.92 9.21
N LEU A 227 4.15 -15.61 7.91
CA LEU A 227 4.99 -14.56 7.37
C LEU A 227 4.65 -13.19 7.97
N VAL A 228 3.36 -12.83 8.05
CA VAL A 228 2.92 -11.54 8.59
C VAL A 228 3.09 -11.50 10.11
N LYS A 229 2.73 -12.60 10.81
CA LYS A 229 2.89 -12.73 12.26
C LYS A 229 4.34 -12.64 12.74
N LYS A 230 5.32 -12.90 11.86
CA LYS A 230 6.74 -12.69 12.16
C LYS A 230 7.09 -11.20 12.35
N TYR A 231 6.31 -10.29 11.79
CA TYR A 231 6.64 -8.86 11.76
C TYR A 231 5.68 -7.98 12.54
N ILE A 232 4.38 -8.27 12.51
CA ILE A 232 3.36 -7.40 13.12
C ILE A 232 2.32 -8.21 13.89
N SER A 233 1.56 -7.54 14.74
CA SER A 233 0.31 -8.06 15.31
C SER A 233 -0.86 -7.46 14.53
N PRO A 234 -1.42 -8.19 13.54
CA PRO A 234 -2.49 -7.67 12.70
C PRO A 234 -3.78 -7.44 13.51
N THR A 235 -4.50 -6.38 13.17
CA THR A 235 -5.80 -6.05 13.77
C THR A 235 -6.97 -6.74 13.07
N SER A 236 -6.77 -7.12 11.80
CA SER A 236 -7.74 -7.84 10.97
C SER A 236 -7.10 -9.05 10.32
N ILE A 237 -7.88 -10.09 10.07
CA ILE A 237 -7.44 -11.26 9.29
C ILE A 237 -7.42 -10.93 7.79
N CYS A 238 -8.46 -10.25 7.30
CA CYS A 238 -8.54 -9.83 5.91
C CYS A 238 -7.64 -8.62 5.66
N PRO A 239 -6.75 -8.66 4.66
CA PRO A 239 -5.96 -7.51 4.26
C PRO A 239 -6.86 -6.43 3.66
N SER A 240 -6.67 -5.19 4.11
CA SER A 240 -7.27 -4.02 3.46
C SER A 240 -6.21 -3.28 2.67
N HIS A 241 -6.52 -2.98 1.41
CA HIS A 241 -5.68 -2.17 0.52
C HIS A 241 -6.21 -0.76 0.35
N TYR A 242 -7.30 -0.44 1.05
CA TYR A 242 -7.74 0.93 1.20
C TYR A 242 -6.72 1.72 2.00
N VAL A 243 -6.48 2.97 1.62
CA VAL A 243 -5.46 3.83 2.24
C VAL A 243 -5.84 4.29 3.64
N GLY A 244 -7.13 4.26 3.99
CA GLY A 244 -7.62 4.77 5.26
C GLY A 244 -7.58 6.30 5.33
N VAL A 245 -7.67 6.81 6.55
CA VAL A 245 -7.67 8.24 6.87
C VAL A 245 -6.61 8.55 7.90
N PHE A 246 -6.01 9.74 7.81
CA PHE A 246 -5.15 10.24 8.89
C PHE A 246 -6.00 10.66 10.08
N MET A 247 -5.78 10.02 11.23
CA MET A 247 -6.47 10.33 12.48
C MET A 247 -5.75 11.38 13.32
N ASP A 248 -4.42 11.50 13.15
CA ASP A 248 -3.53 12.38 13.91
C ASP A 248 -2.62 13.17 12.95
N GLU A 249 -1.73 13.99 13.51
CA GLU A 249 -0.70 14.73 12.77
C GLU A 249 0.16 13.79 11.92
N PRO A 250 0.28 14.02 10.60
CA PRO A 250 1.17 13.23 9.75
C PRO A 250 2.61 13.32 10.22
N SER A 251 3.27 12.17 10.39
CA SER A 251 4.62 12.08 10.90
C SER A 251 5.44 11.03 10.15
N PRO A 252 6.75 11.24 9.98
CA PRO A 252 7.67 10.20 9.47
C PRO A 252 7.91 9.06 10.46
N LYS A 253 7.50 9.23 11.72
CA LYS A 253 7.52 8.21 12.77
C LYS A 253 6.10 8.03 13.34
N PRO A 254 5.16 7.54 12.51
CA PRO A 254 3.77 7.39 12.91
C PRO A 254 3.62 6.36 14.03
N SER A 255 2.64 6.58 14.92
CA SER A 255 2.24 5.54 15.87
C SER A 255 1.55 4.39 15.15
N THR A 256 1.88 3.15 15.50
CA THR A 256 1.42 1.94 14.81
C THR A 256 -0.10 1.79 14.79
N GLY A 257 -0.81 2.30 15.81
CA GLY A 257 -2.27 2.23 15.91
C GLY A 257 -3.04 2.96 14.81
N TYR A 258 -2.38 3.82 14.02
CA TYR A 258 -3.02 4.63 12.98
C TYR A 258 -2.59 4.26 11.56
N ILE A 259 -1.81 3.20 11.40
CA ILE A 259 -1.39 2.70 10.10
C ILE A 259 -2.05 1.35 9.87
N ASN A 260 -2.65 1.18 8.70
CA ASN A 260 -3.21 -0.11 8.29
C ASN A 260 -2.16 -1.23 8.35
N ASP A 261 -2.61 -2.45 8.61
CA ASP A 261 -1.75 -3.62 8.80
C ASP A 261 -0.81 -3.88 7.61
N VAL A 262 -1.28 -3.68 6.38
CA VAL A 262 -0.48 -3.95 5.16
C VAL A 262 0.76 -3.04 5.06
N PRO A 263 0.66 -1.70 5.11
CA PRO A 263 1.85 -0.84 5.17
C PRO A 263 2.76 -1.13 6.37
N ARG A 264 2.21 -1.46 7.55
CA ARG A 264 3.03 -1.83 8.72
C ARG A 264 3.86 -3.09 8.46
N PHE A 265 3.25 -4.12 7.88
CA PHE A 265 3.93 -5.35 7.48
C PHE A 265 5.00 -5.05 6.43
N VAL A 266 4.66 -4.34 5.35
CA VAL A 266 5.57 -4.01 4.25
C VAL A 266 6.80 -3.24 4.76
N TRP A 267 6.58 -2.25 5.62
CA TRP A 267 7.67 -1.46 6.19
C TRP A 267 8.59 -2.32 7.06
N ASN A 268 8.04 -3.17 7.93
CA ASN A 268 8.85 -4.06 8.77
C ASN A 268 9.61 -5.10 7.93
N PHE A 269 8.95 -5.66 6.91
CA PHE A 269 9.54 -6.63 5.99
C PHE A 269 10.72 -6.02 5.22
N LEU A 270 10.51 -4.86 4.58
CA LEU A 270 11.58 -4.15 3.86
C LEU A 270 12.71 -3.73 4.80
N ALA A 271 12.40 -3.22 5.99
CA ALA A 271 13.41 -2.83 6.96
C ALA A 271 14.31 -4.00 7.38
N ASP A 272 13.73 -5.19 7.62
CA ASP A 272 14.46 -6.39 8.03
C ASP A 272 15.34 -6.94 6.91
N ILE A 273 14.79 -7.13 5.70
CA ILE A 273 15.53 -7.76 4.60
C ILE A 273 16.62 -6.86 4.02
N THR A 274 16.44 -5.53 4.07
CA THR A 274 17.44 -4.57 3.58
C THR A 274 18.44 -4.15 4.67
N SER A 275 18.36 -4.76 5.86
CA SER A 275 19.21 -4.36 6.98
C SER A 275 20.65 -4.86 6.86
N ILE A 276 21.57 -4.03 7.34
CA ILE A 276 22.97 -4.43 7.47
C ILE A 276 23.10 -5.19 8.80
N HIS A 277 23.32 -6.51 8.70
CA HIS A 277 23.47 -7.37 9.86
C HIS A 277 24.76 -7.02 10.62
N ARG A 278 24.61 -6.63 11.90
CA ARG A 278 25.73 -6.51 12.84
C ARG A 278 25.86 -7.81 13.64
N GLU A 279 27.06 -8.38 13.66
CA GLU A 279 27.36 -9.63 14.40
C GLU A 279 27.18 -9.52 15.93
N ASN A 280 27.00 -8.31 16.49
CA ASN A 280 26.94 -8.10 17.93
C ASN A 280 25.61 -7.47 18.41
N ASN A 281 24.96 -8.20 19.33
CA ASN A 281 23.89 -7.82 20.26
C ASN A 281 22.88 -6.81 19.72
N SER A 282 21.87 -7.33 19.03
CA SER A 282 20.67 -6.56 18.75
C SER A 282 20.00 -6.14 20.07
N SER A 283 20.08 -4.86 20.42
CA SER A 283 19.39 -4.34 21.59
C SER A 283 17.88 -4.34 21.34
N GLY A 284 17.10 -4.70 22.37
CA GLY A 284 15.65 -4.55 22.32
C GLY A 284 15.26 -3.07 22.18
N CYS A 285 14.18 -2.78 21.48
CA CYS A 285 13.78 -1.41 21.19
C CYS A 285 12.84 -0.79 22.23
N GLN A 286 12.69 -1.40 23.41
CA GLN A 286 11.68 -0.99 24.40
C GLN A 286 11.78 0.49 24.81
N GLN A 287 12.98 1.08 24.70
CA GLN A 287 13.26 2.49 24.98
C GLN A 287 13.61 3.29 23.71
N GLY A 288 13.37 2.73 22.52
CA GLY A 288 13.84 3.23 21.23
C GLY A 288 15.23 2.71 20.85
N CYS A 289 15.62 2.98 19.60
CA CYS A 289 16.96 2.68 19.10
C CYS A 289 17.84 3.93 19.18
N ASN A 290 19.12 3.75 19.55
CA ASN A 290 20.03 4.85 19.85
C ASN A 290 20.79 5.32 18.60
N GLY A 291 20.99 4.46 17.60
CA GLY A 291 21.66 4.82 16.36
C GLY A 291 20.81 5.71 15.46
N ARG A 292 21.47 6.67 14.79
CA ARG A 292 20.82 7.62 13.86
C ARG A 292 20.03 6.92 12.74
N ASP A 293 20.54 5.80 12.26
CA ASP A 293 19.94 4.99 11.19
C ASP A 293 19.43 3.64 11.69
N GLU A 294 19.27 3.50 13.00
CA GLU A 294 18.66 2.31 13.58
C GLU A 294 17.14 2.48 13.63
N VAL A 295 16.45 1.45 13.17
CA VAL A 295 14.99 1.37 13.20
C VAL A 295 14.57 0.16 14.01
N CYS A 296 13.42 0.27 14.67
CA CYS A 296 12.88 -0.85 15.40
C CYS A 296 11.93 -1.66 14.53
N VAL A 297 12.22 -2.96 14.38
CA VAL A 297 11.32 -3.91 13.71
C VAL A 297 10.75 -4.92 14.70
N LYS A 298 9.64 -5.57 14.32
CA LYS A 298 9.05 -6.72 15.02
C LYS A 298 8.54 -6.45 16.44
N VAL A 299 8.49 -5.19 16.87
CA VAL A 299 8.10 -4.77 18.22
C VAL A 299 6.71 -5.25 18.63
N GLU A 300 5.80 -5.37 17.66
CA GLU A 300 4.42 -5.78 17.92
C GLU A 300 4.26 -7.27 18.22
N THR A 301 5.27 -8.10 17.93
CA THR A 301 5.15 -9.57 18.03
C THR A 301 5.37 -10.06 19.46
N ASP A 302 6.42 -9.58 20.13
CA ASP A 302 6.84 -10.01 21.46
C ASP A 302 6.97 -8.86 22.48
N GLY A 303 6.66 -7.63 22.07
CA GLY A 303 6.79 -6.42 22.89
C GLY A 303 8.24 -6.00 23.16
N LYS A 304 9.22 -6.65 22.55
CA LYS A 304 10.65 -6.35 22.73
C LYS A 304 11.21 -5.67 21.48
N GLY A 305 10.87 -6.19 20.30
CA GLY A 305 11.39 -5.71 19.02
C GLY A 305 12.92 -5.81 18.92
N VAL A 306 13.44 -5.48 17.75
CA VAL A 306 14.88 -5.56 17.48
C VAL A 306 15.34 -4.31 16.75
N CYS A 307 16.36 -3.63 17.29
CA CYS A 307 17.00 -2.52 16.61
C CYS A 307 17.92 -3.04 15.51
N ILE A 308 17.66 -2.61 14.28
CA ILE A 308 18.43 -2.98 13.10
C ILE A 308 18.89 -1.72 12.35
N LEU A 309 20.04 -1.79 11.70
CA LEU A 309 20.52 -0.71 10.84
C LEU A 309 19.81 -0.81 9.50
N SER A 310 18.91 0.12 9.21
CA SER A 310 18.15 0.13 7.95
C SER A 310 17.87 1.56 7.50
N SER A 311 17.97 1.78 6.18
CA SER A 311 17.59 3.02 5.52
C SER A 311 16.09 3.12 5.25
N THR A 312 15.29 2.13 5.64
CA THR A 312 13.84 2.13 5.42
C THR A 312 13.18 3.26 6.23
N ARG A 313 12.45 4.14 5.53
CA ARG A 313 11.73 5.29 6.11
C ARG A 313 10.25 5.23 5.75
N TYR A 314 9.45 5.89 6.57
CA TYR A 314 8.03 6.10 6.30
C TYR A 314 7.80 7.55 5.87
N VAL A 315 7.11 7.73 4.77
CA VAL A 315 6.70 9.05 4.26
C VAL A 315 5.17 9.12 4.33
N PRO A 316 4.59 10.06 5.07
CA PRO A 316 3.13 10.18 5.15
C PRO A 316 2.56 10.58 3.79
N ALA A 317 1.63 9.80 3.25
CA ALA A 317 1.07 9.99 1.92
C ALA A 317 -0.30 10.69 1.96
N TYR A 318 -0.33 11.99 1.65
CA TYR A 318 -1.56 12.79 1.55
C TYR A 318 -1.35 13.94 0.54
N SER A 319 -2.44 14.57 0.10
CA SER A 319 -2.39 15.64 -0.92
C SER A 319 -1.42 16.76 -0.51
N THR A 320 -0.61 17.24 -1.46
CA THR A 320 0.31 18.37 -1.24
C THR A 320 -0.44 19.68 -0.97
N ARG A 321 -1.75 19.71 -1.30
CA ARG A 321 -2.65 20.82 -0.99
C ARG A 321 -3.26 20.75 0.40
N LEU A 322 -2.91 19.77 1.21
CA LEU A 322 -3.33 19.70 2.60
C LEU A 322 -2.18 20.09 3.52
N LYS A 323 -2.50 20.86 4.56
CA LYS A 323 -1.56 21.21 5.61
C LYS A 323 -2.20 21.00 6.98
N PHE A 324 -1.57 20.22 7.83
CA PHE A 324 -1.99 20.06 9.21
C PHE A 324 -1.31 21.12 10.08
N GLU A 325 -2.10 21.97 10.74
CA GLU A 325 -1.58 22.98 11.66
C GLU A 325 -2.51 23.12 12.86
N ALA A 326 -1.94 23.13 14.08
CA ALA A 326 -2.68 23.36 15.32
C ALA A 326 -3.91 22.45 15.50
N GLY A 327 -3.82 21.18 15.08
CA GLY A 327 -4.90 20.20 15.19
C GLY A 327 -5.96 20.27 14.09
N VAL A 328 -5.76 21.07 13.04
CA VAL A 328 -6.75 21.27 11.97
C VAL A 328 -6.10 21.08 10.61
N TRP A 329 -6.83 20.41 9.71
CA TRP A 329 -6.50 20.30 8.30
C TRP A 329 -6.93 21.54 7.53
N ASN A 330 -5.99 22.20 6.88
CA ASN A 330 -6.21 23.34 6.01
C ASN A 330 -6.01 22.94 4.56
N VAL A 331 -6.92 23.40 3.69
CA VAL A 331 -6.77 23.23 2.23
C VAL A 331 -6.02 24.44 1.67
N LEU A 332 -4.84 24.19 1.13
CA LEU A 332 -4.03 25.19 0.47
C LEU A 332 -4.61 25.50 -0.92
N PRO A 333 -4.60 26.79 -1.32
CA PRO A 333 -4.99 27.16 -2.68
C PRO A 333 -4.00 26.55 -3.68
N PRO A 334 -4.46 26.19 -4.89
CA PRO A 334 -3.56 25.69 -5.93
C PRO A 334 -2.54 26.78 -6.28
N ASN A 335 -1.26 26.39 -6.31
CA ASN A 335 -0.17 27.27 -6.71
C ASN A 335 0.03 27.17 -8.21
N SER A 336 -0.31 28.21 -8.98
CA SER A 336 -0.21 28.19 -10.46
C SER A 336 1.19 27.89 -11.01
N SER A 337 2.23 28.11 -10.21
CA SER A 337 3.62 27.84 -10.57
C SER A 337 4.02 26.37 -10.36
N ASP A 338 3.27 25.63 -9.54
CA ASP A 338 3.45 24.21 -9.30
C ASP A 338 2.40 23.43 -10.10
N LYS A 339 2.81 22.93 -11.26
CA LYS A 339 1.92 22.16 -12.16
C LYS A 339 1.30 20.96 -11.44
N MET A 340 2.07 20.26 -10.61
CA MET A 340 1.63 19.05 -9.93
C MET A 340 0.63 19.38 -8.82
N GLY A 341 0.88 20.45 -8.07
CA GLY A 341 -0.04 20.99 -7.07
C GLY A 341 -1.34 21.56 -7.64
N VAL A 342 -1.34 22.13 -8.85
CA VAL A 342 -2.58 22.63 -9.50
C VAL A 342 -3.56 21.48 -9.78
N VAL A 343 -3.06 20.33 -10.18
CA VAL A 343 -3.87 19.15 -10.52
C VAL A 343 -3.96 18.16 -9.35
N ASP A 344 -3.58 18.56 -8.14
CA ASP A 344 -3.64 17.69 -6.97
C ASP A 344 -5.05 17.60 -6.37
N PRO A 345 -5.70 16.42 -6.43
CA PRO A 345 -7.02 16.25 -5.88
C PRO A 345 -6.95 16.15 -4.35
N VAL A 346 -7.93 16.74 -3.70
CA VAL A 346 -8.10 16.64 -2.24
C VAL A 346 -9.23 15.66 -1.97
N TRP A 347 -8.88 14.50 -1.40
CA TRP A 347 -9.84 13.50 -0.96
C TRP A 347 -10.00 13.56 0.56
N THR A 348 -11.25 13.61 1.00
CA THR A 348 -11.62 13.55 2.42
C THR A 348 -12.75 12.57 2.60
N GLU A 349 -12.58 11.62 3.50
CA GLU A 349 -13.64 10.70 3.87
C GLU A 349 -14.50 11.29 5.00
N SER A 350 -15.82 11.07 4.93
CA SER A 350 -16.73 11.52 5.98
C SER A 350 -16.52 10.72 7.26
N ASN A 351 -16.53 11.38 8.42
CA ASN A 351 -16.60 10.67 9.69
C ASN A 351 -17.97 9.98 9.86
N TRP A 352 -17.98 8.80 10.49
CA TRP A 352 -19.19 8.09 10.91
C TRP A 352 -19.03 7.54 12.32
N ASN A 353 -20.14 7.28 13.01
CA ASN A 353 -20.11 6.70 14.36
C ASN A 353 -20.04 5.17 14.30
N SER A 354 -21.15 4.52 13.95
CA SER A 354 -21.21 3.07 13.79
C SER A 354 -22.06 2.73 12.59
N ILE A 355 -21.51 1.86 11.74
CA ILE A 355 -22.22 1.29 10.60
C ILE A 355 -22.71 -0.09 11.04
N GLY A 356 -24.01 -0.32 10.97
CA GLY A 356 -24.62 -1.57 11.38
C GLY A 356 -25.83 -1.91 10.53
N MET A 357 -25.99 -3.20 10.24
CA MET A 357 -27.17 -3.72 9.57
C MET A 357 -27.99 -4.53 10.56
N ARG A 358 -29.29 -4.28 10.62
CA ARG A 358 -30.23 -5.07 11.44
C ARG A 358 -31.40 -5.53 10.58
N VAL A 359 -31.77 -6.79 10.73
CA VAL A 359 -32.95 -7.38 10.09
C VAL A 359 -33.97 -7.68 11.18
N TYR A 360 -35.18 -7.15 11.02
CA TYR A 360 -36.28 -7.36 11.95
C TYR A 360 -37.61 -7.35 11.20
N THR A 361 -38.60 -8.05 11.74
CA THR A 361 -39.96 -8.01 11.21
C THR A 361 -40.64 -6.71 11.64
N VAL A 362 -41.26 -6.02 10.68
CA VAL A 362 -42.03 -4.81 10.95
C VAL A 362 -43.49 -5.20 11.17
N GLN A 363 -44.04 -4.82 12.32
CA GLN A 363 -45.44 -5.07 12.64
C GLN A 363 -46.36 -4.17 11.81
N ASN A 364 -47.60 -4.62 11.57
CA ASN A 364 -48.57 -3.83 10.83
C ASN A 364 -48.93 -2.55 11.61
N ALA A 365 -48.75 -1.38 10.99
CA ALA A 365 -49.06 -0.09 11.59
C ALA A 365 -50.51 0.05 12.10
N ALA A 366 -51.47 -0.71 11.55
CA ALA A 366 -52.84 -0.76 12.06
C ALA A 366 -52.90 -1.40 13.46
N TYR A 367 -52.08 -2.42 13.70
CA TYR A 367 -51.96 -3.05 15.01
C TYR A 367 -51.33 -2.09 16.02
N ASP A 368 -50.27 -1.37 15.65
CA ASP A 368 -49.61 -0.39 16.53
C ASP A 368 -50.58 0.73 16.93
N ARG A 369 -51.34 1.25 15.96
CA ARG A 369 -52.38 2.25 16.21
C ARG A 369 -53.48 1.72 17.13
N LEU A 370 -53.88 0.46 16.97
CA LEU A 370 -54.88 -0.19 17.82
C LEU A 370 -54.36 -0.33 19.26
N ILE A 371 -53.13 -0.81 19.45
CA ILE A 371 -52.50 -0.93 20.77
C ILE A 371 -52.36 0.43 21.44
N LEU A 372 -51.93 1.46 20.70
CA LEU A 372 -51.84 2.83 21.23
C LEU A 372 -53.21 3.36 21.66
N PHE A 373 -54.25 3.17 20.83
CA PHE A 373 -55.62 3.60 21.14
C PHE A 373 -56.17 2.90 22.39
N TRP A 374 -55.96 1.58 22.52
CA TRP A 374 -56.33 0.83 23.71
C TRP A 374 -55.59 1.32 24.95
N GLY A 375 -54.28 1.60 24.84
CA GLY A 375 -53.46 2.14 25.93
C GLY A 375 -53.95 3.49 26.44
N ILE A 376 -54.28 4.41 25.53
CA ILE A 376 -54.86 5.72 25.86
C ILE A 376 -56.22 5.56 26.54
N THR A 377 -57.10 4.74 25.96
CA THR A 377 -58.45 4.51 26.49
C THR A 377 -58.40 3.93 27.91
N LEU A 378 -57.55 2.93 28.14
CA LEU A 378 -57.38 2.31 29.46
C LEU A 378 -56.86 3.31 30.49
N THR A 379 -55.93 4.19 30.10
CA THR A 379 -55.37 5.23 30.97
C THR A 379 -56.44 6.26 31.37
N ILE A 380 -57.27 6.70 30.42
CA ILE A 380 -58.39 7.62 30.67
C ILE A 380 -59.40 6.97 31.61
N LEU A 381 -59.79 5.71 31.36
CA LEU A 381 -60.73 4.98 32.20
C LEU A 381 -60.18 4.77 33.61
N ALA A 382 -58.89 4.45 33.76
CA ALA A 382 -58.23 4.33 35.05
C ALA A 382 -58.24 5.67 35.81
N TYR A 383 -57.98 6.79 35.13
CA TYR A 383 -58.05 8.12 35.74
C TYR A 383 -59.47 8.43 36.25
N PHE A 384 -60.50 8.18 35.42
CA PHE A 384 -61.89 8.36 35.84
C PHE A 384 -62.25 7.46 37.02
N ALA A 385 -61.86 6.18 36.99
CA ALA A 385 -62.09 5.25 38.08
C ALA A 385 -61.42 5.74 39.37
N ILE A 386 -60.16 6.18 39.32
CA ILE A 386 -59.45 6.75 40.47
C ILE A 386 -60.16 7.99 41.00
N ALA A 387 -60.58 8.91 40.13
CA ALA A 387 -61.30 10.12 40.53
C ALA A 387 -62.63 9.79 41.24
N ILE A 388 -63.39 8.84 40.69
CA ILE A 388 -64.65 8.36 41.27
C ILE A 388 -64.41 7.68 42.62
N THR A 389 -63.44 6.75 42.70
CA THR A 389 -63.10 6.05 43.93
C THR A 389 -62.61 7.03 45.01
N ARG A 390 -61.77 8.01 44.65
CA ARG A 390 -61.34 9.07 45.59
C ARG A 390 -62.53 9.88 46.11
N ALA A 391 -63.45 10.27 45.23
CA ALA A 391 -64.65 11.00 45.63
C ALA A 391 -65.53 10.14 46.56
N PHE A 392 -65.70 8.85 46.26
CA PHE A 392 -66.47 7.92 47.08
C PHE A 392 -65.83 7.73 48.46
N VAL A 393 -64.52 7.45 48.52
CA VAL A 393 -63.76 7.29 49.76
C VAL A 393 -63.76 8.57 50.59
N SER A 394 -63.58 9.74 49.96
CA SER A 394 -63.65 11.03 50.67
C SER A 394 -65.05 11.26 51.26
N LYS A 395 -66.11 10.85 50.57
CA LYS A 395 -67.49 10.96 51.07
C LYS A 395 -67.77 9.99 52.22
N THR A 396 -67.29 8.75 52.15
CA THR A 396 -67.51 7.75 53.22
C THR A 396 -66.58 7.94 54.43
N MET A 397 -65.40 8.55 54.25
CA MET A 397 -64.48 8.88 55.34
C MET A 397 -64.75 10.24 55.99
N LYS A 398 -65.69 11.05 55.49
CA LYS A 398 -66.29 12.14 56.25
C LYS A 398 -67.13 11.53 57.38
N ARG A 399 -66.46 11.26 58.49
CA ARG A 399 -67.05 10.97 59.79
C ARG A 399 -67.64 12.28 60.32
N ASP A 400 -68.91 12.26 60.73
CA ASP A 400 -69.53 13.35 61.50
C ASP A 400 -68.76 13.64 62.79
#